data_AF-A0A7S0AVK0-F1
#
_entry.id   AF-A0A7S0AVK0-F1
#
_cell.length_a   1.000
_cell.length_b   1.000
_cell.length_c   1.000
_cell.angle_alpha   90.00
_cell.angle_beta   90.00
_cell.angle_gamma   90.00
#
_symmetry.space_group_name_H-M   'P 1'
#
loop_
_entity.id
_entity.type
_entity.pdbx_description
1 polymer ?
#
loop_
_entity_poly.entity_id
_entity_poly.type
_entity_poly.pdbx_seq_one_letter_code
_entity_poly.pdbx_strand_id
1 'polypeptide(L)'
;GKDLDFIQHIVCNELPGTVHACKTLLIQANVIDIRDRSDEDAGTHLNNSTPTQLNPSLSLNYDFVAVDACQSGLINGSKVGRDVARRAIRERQERDLQLSATDFPLICPDEITTEKILVASLEHERRIRKGSWSLDIESGHNHSFWKTAVAKKKLCIVDSQKVLEDDGWVEFMTSKLQ
;
A
#
# COMPACT_ATOMS: atom_id res chain seq x y z
N GLY A 1 1.19 14.50 -17.41
CA GLY A 1 0.56 13.21 -17.75
C GLY A 1 1.51 12.12 -18.21
N LYS A 2 2.75 12.02 -17.69
CA LYS A 2 3.65 10.86 -17.96
C LYS A 2 4.05 10.08 -16.69
N ASP A 3 3.88 10.67 -15.50
CA ASP A 3 4.22 10.02 -14.23
C ASP A 3 3.13 9.06 -13.73
N LEU A 4 1.87 9.29 -14.10
CA LEU A 4 0.76 8.37 -13.85
C LEU A 4 1.00 7.01 -14.53
N ASP A 5 1.65 7.00 -15.68
CA ASP A 5 1.91 5.80 -16.48
C ASP A 5 2.92 4.84 -15.80
N PHE A 6 3.86 5.38 -15.01
CA PHE A 6 4.87 4.58 -14.33
C PHE A 6 4.33 3.85 -13.09
N ILE A 7 3.63 4.58 -12.22
CA ILE A 7 3.00 3.99 -11.02
C ILE A 7 1.93 3.01 -11.48
N GLN A 8 1.17 3.35 -12.51
CA GLN A 8 0.19 2.45 -13.10
C GLN A 8 0.84 1.23 -13.73
N HIS A 9 1.98 1.33 -14.42
CA HIS A 9 2.67 0.17 -14.98
C HIS A 9 3.19 -0.79 -13.90
N ILE A 10 3.89 -0.29 -12.87
CA ILE A 10 4.38 -1.14 -11.77
C ILE A 10 3.23 -1.74 -10.98
N VAL A 11 2.28 -0.89 -10.55
CA VAL A 11 1.16 -1.34 -9.72
C VAL A 11 0.29 -2.29 -10.50
N CYS A 12 0.02 -2.07 -11.79
CA CYS A 12 -0.95 -2.87 -12.54
C CYS A 12 -0.41 -4.10 -13.24
N ASN A 13 0.88 -4.13 -13.58
CA ASN A 13 1.44 -5.22 -14.37
C ASN A 13 2.43 -6.09 -13.59
N GLU A 14 3.07 -5.55 -12.54
CA GLU A 14 4.19 -6.23 -11.88
C GLU A 14 3.90 -6.61 -10.42
N LEU A 15 2.96 -5.96 -9.73
CA LEU A 15 2.60 -6.34 -8.35
C LEU A 15 1.44 -7.36 -8.31
N PRO A 16 1.55 -8.48 -7.58
CA PRO A 16 0.45 -9.43 -7.42
C PRO A 16 -0.71 -8.81 -6.63
N GLY A 17 -1.96 -9.16 -6.97
CA GLY A 17 -3.17 -8.77 -6.22
C GLY A 17 -3.69 -7.34 -6.44
N THR A 18 -3.07 -6.54 -7.30
CA THR A 18 -3.38 -5.11 -7.49
C THR A 18 -4.40 -4.81 -8.58
N VAL A 19 -4.95 -5.82 -9.26
CA VAL A 19 -5.92 -5.67 -10.37
C VAL A 19 -7.10 -4.75 -9.99
N HIS A 20 -7.53 -4.80 -8.73
CA HIS A 20 -8.63 -3.95 -8.24
C HIS A 20 -8.21 -2.48 -8.06
N ALA A 21 -6.98 -2.20 -7.62
CA ALA A 21 -6.45 -0.84 -7.51
C ALA A 21 -6.35 -0.17 -8.88
N CYS A 22 -6.12 -0.95 -9.93
CA CYS A 22 -5.94 -0.48 -11.30
C CYS A 22 -7.23 -0.03 -11.99
N LYS A 23 -8.38 -0.67 -11.69
CA LYS A 23 -9.68 -0.19 -12.16
C LYS A 23 -9.99 1.22 -11.68
N THR A 24 -9.55 1.57 -10.47
CA THR A 24 -9.79 2.90 -9.88
C THR A 24 -8.86 3.97 -10.48
N LEU A 25 -7.59 3.62 -10.75
CA LEU A 25 -6.64 4.52 -11.43
C LEU A 25 -7.05 4.84 -12.87
N LEU A 26 -7.62 3.87 -13.60
CA LEU A 26 -8.15 4.08 -14.96
C LEU A 26 -9.37 5.03 -14.99
N ILE A 27 -10.17 5.07 -13.92
CA ILE A 27 -11.32 5.99 -13.82
C ILE A 27 -10.86 7.42 -13.53
N GLN A 28 -9.83 7.60 -12.69
CA GLN A 28 -9.32 8.93 -12.36
C GLN A 28 -8.51 9.58 -13.51
N ALA A 29 -7.82 8.78 -14.33
CA ALA A 29 -7.09 9.28 -15.50
C ALA A 29 -8.01 9.88 -16.59
N ASN A 30 -9.31 9.56 -16.58
CA ASN A 30 -10.31 10.06 -17.53
C ASN A 30 -11.12 11.27 -17.04
N VAL A 31 -10.86 11.80 -15.84
CA VAL A 31 -11.69 12.88 -15.22
C VAL A 31 -10.92 14.19 -15.01
N ILE A 32 -9.62 14.25 -15.29
CA ILE A 32 -8.82 15.46 -15.05
C ILE A 32 -8.72 16.29 -16.34
N ASP A 33 -9.81 17.00 -16.67
CA ASP A 33 -9.76 18.26 -17.40
C ASP A 33 -9.82 19.40 -16.37
N ILE A 34 -8.66 19.71 -15.76
CA ILE A 34 -8.56 20.85 -14.84
C ILE A 34 -8.33 22.09 -15.68
N ARG A 35 -9.42 22.83 -15.87
CA ARG A 35 -9.38 24.24 -16.28
C ARG A 35 -8.54 25.05 -15.31
N ASP A 36 -7.66 25.81 -15.93
CA ASP A 36 -6.94 27.00 -15.47
C ASP A 36 -7.74 27.82 -14.44
N ARG A 37 -7.15 28.00 -13.25
CA ARG A 37 -7.42 29.11 -12.34
C ARG A 37 -6.14 29.43 -11.59
N SER A 38 -5.33 30.25 -12.23
CA SER A 38 -4.51 31.26 -11.58
C SER A 38 -5.42 32.14 -10.73
N ASP A 39 -5.09 32.32 -9.45
CA ASP A 39 -5.17 33.62 -8.78
C ASP A 39 -4.33 33.58 -7.50
N GLU A 40 -3.57 34.65 -7.36
CA GLU A 40 -2.67 35.03 -6.29
C GLU A 40 -3.41 35.15 -4.94
N ASP A 41 -2.79 34.76 -3.82
CA ASP A 41 -2.47 35.75 -2.79
C ASP A 41 -1.44 35.24 -1.78
N ALA A 42 -0.48 36.10 -1.46
CA ALA A 42 0.58 35.87 -0.50
C ALA A 42 0.14 36.38 0.88
N GLY A 43 0.27 35.56 1.92
CA GLY A 43 -0.05 35.96 3.29
C GLY A 43 0.74 35.16 4.32
N THR A 44 1.78 35.80 4.87
CA THR A 44 2.64 35.36 5.96
C THR A 44 1.89 34.89 7.21
N HIS A 45 2.27 33.74 7.77
CA HIS A 45 2.36 33.54 9.23
C HIS A 45 3.38 32.44 9.56
N LEU A 46 4.52 32.87 10.10
CA LEU A 46 5.57 32.03 10.66
C LEU A 46 5.20 31.59 12.09
N ASN A 47 5.56 30.34 12.39
CA ASN A 47 5.87 29.77 13.72
C ASN A 47 4.70 29.31 14.59
N ASN A 48 4.29 28.06 14.35
CA ASN A 48 4.07 27.05 15.39
C ASN A 48 3.86 25.68 14.73
N SER A 49 4.96 25.04 14.31
CA SER A 49 4.91 23.65 13.88
C SER A 49 4.72 22.78 15.11
N THR A 50 3.45 22.52 15.46
CA THR A 50 3.09 21.35 16.27
C THR A 50 3.83 20.13 15.73
N PRO A 51 4.33 19.21 16.60
CA PRO A 51 4.92 17.97 16.12
C PRO A 51 3.92 17.36 15.15
N THR A 52 4.32 17.19 13.89
CA THR A 52 3.46 16.63 12.86
C THR A 52 2.96 15.31 13.43
N GLN A 53 1.69 15.27 13.82
CA GLN A 53 1.06 14.06 14.29
C GLN A 53 1.13 13.11 13.10
N LEU A 54 2.12 12.22 13.13
CA LEU A 54 2.28 11.18 12.13
C LEU A 54 0.97 10.42 12.18
N ASN A 55 0.10 10.61 11.18
CA ASN A 55 -1.03 9.73 10.97
C ASN A 55 -0.38 8.40 10.57
N PRO A 56 -0.34 7.37 11.44
CA PRO A 56 0.16 6.09 11.00
C PRO A 56 -0.81 5.61 9.93
N SER A 57 -0.38 5.62 8.66
CA SER A 57 -1.14 5.00 7.59
C SER A 57 -1.28 3.53 7.95
N LEU A 58 -2.51 3.06 8.14
CA LEU A 58 -2.77 1.66 8.44
C LEU A 58 -2.21 0.79 7.30
N SER A 59 -1.59 -0.33 7.65
CA SER A 59 -1.12 -1.28 6.64
C SER A 59 -2.30 -1.75 5.78
N LEU A 60 -2.09 -1.78 4.45
CA LEU A 60 -3.07 -2.32 3.51
C LEU A 60 -3.33 -3.82 3.72
N ASN A 61 -2.42 -4.55 4.39
CA ASN A 61 -2.63 -5.97 4.69
C ASN A 61 -3.89 -6.19 5.53
N TYR A 62 -4.18 -5.34 6.51
CA TYR A 62 -5.41 -5.45 7.30
C TYR A 62 -6.67 -5.27 6.45
N ASP A 63 -6.56 -4.42 5.43
CA ASP A 63 -7.65 -4.12 4.54
C ASP A 63 -7.90 -5.27 3.55
N PHE A 64 -6.85 -5.90 3.03
CA PHE A 64 -6.97 -7.11 2.21
C PHE A 64 -7.66 -8.25 2.97
N VAL A 65 -7.28 -8.51 4.23
CA VAL A 65 -7.96 -9.52 5.06
C VAL A 65 -9.43 -9.14 5.29
N ALA A 66 -9.74 -7.87 5.56
CA ALA A 66 -11.11 -7.42 5.77
C ALA A 66 -11.99 -7.62 4.54
N VAL A 67 -11.47 -7.25 3.36
CA VAL A 67 -12.18 -7.38 2.08
C VAL A 67 -12.42 -8.85 1.77
N ASP A 68 -11.41 -9.70 1.88
CA ASP A 68 -11.54 -11.13 1.58
C ASP A 68 -12.48 -11.84 2.57
N ALA A 69 -12.44 -11.49 3.86
CA ALA A 69 -13.35 -12.03 4.87
C ALA A 69 -14.81 -11.65 4.59
N CYS A 70 -15.04 -10.44 4.08
CA CYS A 70 -16.36 -10.02 3.64
C CYS A 70 -16.80 -10.78 2.38
N GLN A 71 -15.91 -10.96 1.41
CA GLN A 71 -16.21 -11.65 0.16
C GLN A 71 -16.45 -13.15 0.35
N SER A 72 -15.79 -13.78 1.33
CA SER A 72 -16.01 -15.18 1.72
C SER A 72 -17.23 -15.38 2.62
N GLY A 73 -17.91 -14.30 3.02
CA GLY A 73 -19.09 -14.36 3.89
C GLY A 73 -18.79 -14.59 5.38
N LEU A 74 -17.51 -14.58 5.78
CA LEU A 74 -17.10 -14.65 7.19
C LEU A 74 -17.48 -13.40 7.98
N ILE A 75 -17.51 -12.24 7.30
CA ILE A 75 -18.03 -10.97 7.82
C ILE A 75 -19.24 -10.56 6.99
N ASN A 76 -20.32 -10.15 7.67
CA ASN A 76 -21.46 -9.56 6.99
C ASN A 76 -21.16 -8.10 6.61
N GLY A 77 -20.70 -7.86 5.37
CA GLY A 77 -20.38 -6.52 4.88
C GLY A 77 -21.54 -5.52 4.84
N SER A 78 -22.79 -5.98 4.96
CA SER A 78 -23.95 -5.07 5.10
C SER A 78 -24.10 -4.51 6.52
N LYS A 79 -23.50 -5.18 7.52
CA LYS A 79 -23.55 -4.80 8.93
C LYS A 79 -22.23 -4.19 9.41
N VAL A 80 -21.11 -4.77 8.99
CA VAL A 80 -19.77 -4.34 9.38
C VAL A 80 -19.10 -3.64 8.21
N GLY A 81 -18.90 -2.33 8.35
CA GLY A 81 -18.18 -1.54 7.35
C GLY A 81 -16.70 -1.90 7.26
N ARG A 82 -16.09 -1.73 6.08
CA ARG A 82 -14.66 -2.04 5.80
C ARG A 82 -13.70 -1.44 6.84
N ASP A 83 -13.91 -0.19 7.24
CA ASP A 83 -13.04 0.47 8.24
C ASP A 83 -13.14 -0.18 9.63
N VAL A 84 -14.35 -0.61 10.03
CA VAL A 84 -14.58 -1.29 11.31
C VAL A 84 -13.90 -2.66 11.30
N ALA A 85 -14.12 -3.45 10.25
CA ALA A 85 -13.48 -4.74 10.07
C ALA A 85 -11.95 -4.62 10.08
N ARG A 86 -11.40 -3.69 9.29
CA ARG A 86 -9.95 -3.42 9.23
C ARG A 86 -9.38 -3.05 10.59
N ARG A 87 -10.04 -2.18 11.36
CA ARG A 87 -9.59 -1.79 12.71
C ARG A 87 -9.62 -2.97 13.67
N ALA A 88 -10.67 -3.79 13.65
CA ALA A 88 -10.76 -4.95 14.51
C ALA A 88 -9.69 -6.01 14.19
N ILE A 89 -9.42 -6.27 12.91
CA ILE A 89 -8.34 -7.16 12.47
C ILE A 89 -6.99 -6.65 12.95
N ARG A 90 -6.73 -5.34 12.81
CA ARG A 90 -5.52 -4.71 13.34
C ARG A 90 -5.43 -4.89 14.86
N GLU A 91 -6.50 -4.62 15.59
CA GLU A 91 -6.52 -4.77 17.04
C GLU A 91 -6.19 -6.20 17.46
N ARG A 92 -6.80 -7.20 16.81
CA ARG A 92 -6.44 -8.59 17.06
C ARG A 92 -4.96 -8.87 16.78
N GLN A 93 -4.46 -8.47 15.61
CA GLN A 93 -3.08 -8.73 15.22
C GLN A 93 -2.08 -8.04 16.16
N GLU A 94 -2.22 -6.74 16.36
CA GLU A 94 -1.23 -5.93 17.08
C GLU A 94 -1.36 -6.01 18.60
N ARG A 95 -2.59 -6.06 19.13
CA ARG A 95 -2.83 -6.04 20.58
C ARG A 95 -3.02 -7.43 21.14
N ASP A 96 -3.84 -8.26 20.53
CA ASP A 96 -4.21 -9.56 21.12
C ASP A 96 -3.14 -10.61 20.82
N LEU A 97 -2.58 -10.61 19.60
CA LEU A 97 -1.53 -11.54 19.18
C LEU A 97 -0.11 -10.98 19.34
N GLN A 98 0.05 -9.67 19.59
CA GLN A 98 1.36 -8.99 19.69
C GLN A 98 2.23 -9.16 18.42
N LEU A 99 1.58 -9.16 17.26
CA LEU A 99 2.20 -9.31 15.94
C LEU A 99 1.99 -8.06 15.09
N SER A 100 2.84 -7.86 14.09
CA SER A 100 2.71 -6.79 13.11
C SER A 100 1.98 -7.25 11.85
N ALA A 101 1.67 -6.30 10.96
CA ALA A 101 1.11 -6.59 9.63
C ALA A 101 2.05 -7.42 8.73
N THR A 102 3.35 -7.47 9.04
CA THR A 102 4.34 -8.27 8.28
C THR A 102 4.50 -9.69 8.79
N ASP A 103 3.82 -10.02 9.89
CA ASP A 103 3.82 -11.37 10.48
C ASP A 103 2.65 -12.23 9.98
N PHE A 104 1.76 -11.67 9.16
CA PHE A 104 0.82 -12.48 8.40
C PHE A 104 1.55 -13.46 7.47
N PRO A 105 0.90 -14.55 7.01
CA PRO A 105 1.28 -15.21 5.77
C PRO A 105 1.37 -14.18 4.64
N LEU A 106 2.48 -14.16 3.91
CA LEU A 106 2.74 -13.17 2.85
C LEU A 106 2.97 -13.85 1.50
N ILE A 107 2.48 -13.21 0.44
CA ILE A 107 2.82 -13.47 -0.95
C ILE A 107 3.81 -12.38 -1.37
N CYS A 108 5.03 -12.79 -1.72
CA CYS A 108 6.07 -11.90 -2.18
C CYS A 108 6.28 -12.06 -3.70
N PRO A 109 6.69 -10.99 -4.41
CA PRO A 109 7.14 -11.12 -5.79
C PRO A 109 8.34 -12.09 -5.88
N ASP A 110 8.44 -12.81 -6.99
CA ASP A 110 9.63 -13.61 -7.29
C ASP A 110 10.83 -12.72 -7.62
N GLU A 111 12.00 -13.33 -7.78
CA GLU A 111 13.27 -12.62 -8.04
C GLU A 111 13.19 -11.78 -9.32
N ILE A 112 12.65 -12.35 -10.39
CA ILE A 112 12.52 -11.68 -11.70
C ILE A 112 11.63 -10.45 -11.57
N THR A 113 10.48 -10.58 -10.92
CA THR A 113 9.54 -9.47 -10.69
C THR A 113 10.17 -8.41 -9.78
N THR A 114 10.90 -8.83 -8.75
CA THR A 114 11.60 -7.92 -7.84
C THR A 114 12.67 -7.09 -8.56
N GLU A 115 13.45 -7.71 -9.46
CA GLU A 115 14.42 -6.99 -10.30
C GLU A 115 13.74 -6.01 -11.25
N LYS A 116 12.62 -6.38 -11.88
CA LYS A 116 11.86 -5.45 -12.72
C LYS A 116 11.38 -4.22 -11.93
N ILE A 117 10.87 -4.42 -10.71
CA ILE A 117 10.46 -3.32 -9.83
C ILE A 117 11.67 -2.41 -9.52
N LEU A 118 12.85 -2.99 -9.24
CA LEU A 118 14.07 -2.22 -9.02
C LEU A 118 14.44 -1.39 -10.25
N VAL A 119 14.54 -2.02 -11.43
CA VAL A 119 14.89 -1.33 -12.69
C VAL A 119 13.92 -0.19 -12.96
N ALA A 120 12.62 -0.47 -12.87
CA ALA A 120 11.59 0.52 -13.08
C ALA A 120 11.74 1.68 -12.06
N SER A 121 11.92 1.38 -10.77
CA SER A 121 12.12 2.41 -9.74
C SER A 121 13.34 3.30 -9.99
N LEU A 122 14.45 2.72 -10.45
CA LEU A 122 15.66 3.46 -10.82
C LEU A 122 15.45 4.35 -12.04
N GLU A 123 14.76 3.85 -13.06
CA GLU A 123 14.40 4.66 -14.23
C GLU A 123 13.55 5.87 -13.85
N HIS A 124 12.61 5.69 -12.92
CA HIS A 124 11.77 6.78 -12.45
C HIS A 124 12.55 7.82 -11.66
N GLU A 125 13.40 7.39 -10.72
CA GLU A 125 14.31 8.29 -9.99
C GLU A 125 15.21 9.06 -10.96
N ARG A 126 15.73 8.42 -12.01
CA ARG A 126 16.53 9.06 -13.05
C ARG A 126 15.75 10.11 -13.84
N ARG A 127 14.46 9.86 -14.12
CA ARG A 127 13.57 10.82 -14.79
C ARG A 127 13.20 12.01 -13.91
N ILE A 128 13.11 11.83 -12.59
CA ILE A 128 12.85 12.93 -11.64
C ILE A 128 14.11 13.77 -11.46
N ARG A 129 15.26 13.12 -11.25
CA ARG A 129 16.54 13.76 -10.92
C ARG A 129 17.33 14.21 -12.15
N LYS A 130 16.66 14.80 -13.15
CA LYS A 130 17.32 15.27 -14.38
C LYS A 130 18.44 16.25 -14.03
N GLY A 131 19.66 15.93 -14.46
CA GLY A 131 20.85 16.77 -14.24
C GLY A 131 21.55 16.57 -12.90
N SER A 132 20.94 15.88 -11.92
CA SER A 132 21.58 15.56 -10.64
C SER A 132 21.76 14.05 -10.43
N TRP A 133 21.57 13.23 -11.47
CA TRP A 133 21.79 11.80 -11.40
C TRP A 133 23.28 11.48 -11.25
N SER A 134 23.61 10.57 -10.33
CA SER A 134 24.97 10.08 -10.12
C SER A 134 24.96 8.58 -9.81
N LEU A 135 26.13 7.95 -9.96
CA LEU A 135 26.32 6.54 -9.59
C LEU A 135 26.09 6.30 -8.09
N ASP A 136 26.37 7.28 -7.24
CA ASP A 136 26.14 7.18 -5.80
C ASP A 136 24.64 7.12 -5.46
N ILE A 137 23.81 7.88 -6.19
CA ILE A 137 22.35 7.84 -6.04
C ILE A 137 21.82 6.47 -6.48
N GLU A 138 22.30 5.97 -7.62
CA GLU A 138 21.92 4.65 -8.14
C GLU A 138 22.29 3.53 -7.17
N SER A 139 23.52 3.53 -6.68
CA SER A 139 24.02 2.55 -5.70
C SER A 139 23.29 2.65 -4.35
N GLY A 140 23.05 3.88 -3.88
CA GLY A 140 22.28 4.13 -2.66
C GLY A 140 20.83 3.63 -2.75
N HIS A 141 20.17 3.89 -3.88
CA HIS A 141 18.82 3.38 -4.14
C HIS A 141 18.81 1.85 -4.19
N ASN A 142 19.72 1.24 -4.93
CA ASN A 142 19.83 -0.21 -5.04
C ASN A 142 20.05 -0.86 -3.66
N HIS A 143 21.01 -0.35 -2.87
CA HIS A 143 21.25 -0.82 -1.50
C HIS A 143 20.01 -0.69 -0.62
N SER A 144 19.35 0.48 -0.65
CA SER A 144 18.14 0.72 0.13
C SER A 144 16.98 -0.19 -0.29
N PHE A 145 16.81 -0.42 -1.59
CA PHE A 145 15.78 -1.28 -2.14
C PHE A 145 15.89 -2.70 -1.57
N TRP A 146 17.06 -3.33 -1.69
CA TRP A 146 17.26 -4.68 -1.15
C TRP A 146 17.20 -4.73 0.37
N LYS A 147 17.86 -3.80 1.07
CA LYS A 147 17.95 -3.80 2.53
C LYS A 147 16.64 -3.41 3.22
N THR A 148 15.82 -2.58 2.61
CA THR A 148 14.64 -2.00 3.27
C THR A 148 13.32 -2.37 2.63
N ALA A 149 13.24 -2.53 1.31
CA ALA A 149 12.00 -2.93 0.64
C ALA A 149 11.89 -4.46 0.64
N VAL A 150 12.92 -5.16 0.16
CA VAL A 150 12.90 -6.63 0.03
C VAL A 150 13.10 -7.31 1.38
N ALA A 151 14.20 -7.02 2.09
CA ALA A 151 14.52 -7.71 3.34
C ALA A 151 13.49 -7.48 4.45
N LYS A 152 12.77 -6.35 4.43
CA LYS A 152 11.67 -6.07 5.37
C LYS A 152 10.29 -6.41 4.80
N LYS A 153 10.23 -7.16 3.68
CA LYS A 153 9.01 -7.67 3.05
C LYS A 153 7.98 -6.58 2.70
N LYS A 154 8.41 -5.35 2.42
CA LYS A 154 7.51 -4.22 2.09
C LYS A 154 6.85 -4.35 0.71
N LEU A 155 7.43 -5.18 -0.16
CA LEU A 155 6.86 -5.49 -1.48
C LEU A 155 5.87 -6.66 -1.43
N CYS A 156 5.77 -7.34 -0.29
CA CYS A 156 4.88 -8.47 -0.13
C CYS A 156 3.50 -8.01 0.33
N ILE A 157 2.47 -8.73 -0.10
CA ILE A 157 1.09 -8.55 0.34
C ILE A 157 0.69 -9.73 1.22
N VAL A 158 -0.32 -9.56 2.07
CA VAL A 158 -0.88 -10.67 2.84
C VAL A 158 -1.51 -11.72 1.93
N ASP A 159 -1.25 -13.00 2.25
CA ASP A 159 -2.00 -14.15 1.76
C ASP A 159 -3.28 -14.27 2.60
N SER A 160 -4.26 -13.43 2.30
CA SER A 160 -5.52 -13.32 3.04
C SER A 160 -6.29 -14.64 3.06
N GLN A 161 -6.21 -15.45 2.00
CA GLN A 161 -6.85 -16.76 1.97
C GLN A 161 -6.28 -17.68 3.06
N LYS A 162 -4.95 -17.76 3.20
CA LYS A 162 -4.33 -18.52 4.30
C LYS A 162 -4.66 -17.97 5.68
N VAL A 163 -4.81 -16.65 5.83
CA VAL A 163 -5.27 -16.07 7.09
C VAL A 163 -6.69 -16.55 7.42
N LEU A 164 -7.56 -16.66 6.42
CA LEU A 164 -8.96 -17.06 6.59
C LEU A 164 -9.17 -18.59 6.63
N GLU A 165 -8.11 -19.37 6.42
CA GLU A 165 -8.08 -20.82 6.68
C GLU A 165 -7.70 -21.14 8.14
N ASP A 166 -7.14 -20.18 8.89
CA ASP A 166 -6.81 -20.36 10.30
C ASP A 166 -8.08 -20.31 11.18
N ASP A 167 -8.31 -21.37 11.95
CA ASP A 167 -9.49 -21.51 12.80
C ASP A 167 -9.66 -20.34 13.78
N GLY A 168 -8.55 -19.82 14.32
CA GLY A 168 -8.59 -18.69 15.24
C GLY A 168 -9.09 -17.41 14.57
N TRP A 169 -8.68 -17.17 13.33
CA TRP A 169 -9.19 -16.06 12.53
C TRP A 169 -10.64 -16.27 12.11
N VAL A 170 -11.03 -17.47 11.67
CA VAL A 170 -12.43 -17.78 11.32
C VAL A 170 -13.35 -17.56 12.52
N GLU A 171 -12.97 -18.05 13.70
CA GLU A 171 -13.74 -17.84 14.93
C GLU A 171 -13.85 -16.35 15.26
N PHE A 172 -12.75 -15.59 15.15
CA PHE A 172 -12.77 -14.15 15.38
C PHE A 172 -13.74 -13.41 14.46
N MET A 173 -13.65 -13.66 13.15
CA MET A 173 -14.51 -12.98 12.17
C MET A 173 -15.99 -13.31 12.41
N THR A 174 -16.29 -14.59 12.64
CA THR A 174 -17.67 -15.07 12.74
C THR A 174 -18.32 -14.81 14.10
N SER A 175 -17.56 -14.64 15.18
CA SER A 175 -18.09 -14.45 16.54
C SER A 175 -17.98 -13.02 17.06
N LYS A 176 -16.96 -12.25 16.63
CA LYS A 176 -16.70 -10.89 17.11
C LYS A 176 -17.08 -9.80 16.11
N LEU A 177 -17.28 -10.13 14.84
CA LEU A 177 -17.54 -9.17 13.75
C LEU A 177 -18.83 -9.47 12.97
N GLN A 178 -19.95 -9.62 13.68
CA GLN A 178 -21.30 -9.76 13.10
C GLN A 178 -22.15 -8.49 13.17
#